data_AF-A0A6V7PDD0-F1
#
_entry.id   AF-A0A6V7PDD0-F1
#
_cell.length_a   1.000
_cell.length_b   1.000
_cell.length_c   1.000
_cell.angle_alpha   90.00
_cell.angle_beta   90.00
_cell.angle_gamma   90.00
#
_symmetry.space_group_name_H-M   'P 1'
#
loop_
_entity.id
_entity.type
_entity.pdbx_description
1 polymer ?
#
loop_
_entity_poly.entity_id
_entity_poly.type
_entity_poly.pdbx_seq_one_letter_code
_entity_poly.pdbx_strand_id
1 'polypeptide(L)'
;MGPIDPVVDHARVSKLRERMESSIRRLESSRFYRRFLSRLRGRQIQRALASVSPSSGSSIRMVVYGVGSIESYEPPRLQLALALLLRRELGPAAASLEVFDPVLSATECAAAAALGCAVIAVDERGGGRWRSRRCSTCRTARRRSTTAFSRPIGARRR
;
A
#
# COMPACT_ATOMS: atom_id res chain seq x y z
N MET A 1 25.48 4.86 4.14
CA MET A 1 25.51 3.62 3.34
C MET A 1 24.12 3.00 3.39
N GLY A 2 23.32 3.13 2.34
CA GLY A 2 22.09 2.34 2.17
C GLY A 2 22.39 1.12 1.28
N PRO A 3 21.71 -0.02 1.44
CA PRO A 3 21.97 -1.16 0.58
C PRO A 3 21.39 -0.87 -0.80
N ILE A 4 22.27 -0.50 -1.72
CA ILE A 4 22.01 -0.42 -3.15
C ILE A 4 22.10 -1.87 -3.64
N ASP A 5 20.97 -2.56 -3.74
CA ASP A 5 20.86 -3.70 -4.64
C ASP A 5 20.53 -3.12 -6.03
N PRO A 6 21.48 -3.05 -6.98
CA PRO A 6 21.23 -2.52 -8.32
C PRO A 6 20.39 -3.48 -9.17
N VAL A 7 20.24 -4.74 -8.73
CA VAL A 7 19.52 -5.79 -9.43
C VAL A 7 18.45 -6.36 -8.50
N VAL A 8 17.21 -6.35 -8.96
CA VAL A 8 16.09 -6.99 -8.25
C VAL A 8 16.21 -8.49 -8.46
N ASP A 9 16.52 -9.22 -7.40
CA ASP A 9 16.50 -10.68 -7.40
C ASP A 9 15.06 -11.18 -7.29
N HIS A 10 14.54 -11.71 -8.39
CA HIS A 10 13.17 -12.22 -8.48
C HIS A 10 12.88 -13.39 -7.54
N ALA A 11 13.87 -14.22 -7.22
CA ALA A 11 13.71 -15.31 -6.27
C ALA A 11 13.57 -14.77 -4.84
N ARG A 12 14.42 -13.81 -4.46
CA ARG A 12 14.30 -13.09 -3.17
C ARG A 12 12.98 -12.33 -3.05
N VAL A 13 12.53 -11.65 -4.11
CA VAL A 13 11.22 -10.98 -4.14
C VAL A 13 10.09 -11.98 -3.89
N SER A 14 10.12 -13.13 -4.57
CA SER A 14 9.07 -14.16 -4.44
C SER A 14 9.03 -14.72 -3.02
N LYS A 15 10.19 -15.08 -2.47
CA LYS A 15 10.31 -15.57 -1.08
C LYS A 15 9.88 -14.53 -0.05
N LEU A 16 10.23 -13.25 -0.26
CA LEU A 16 9.80 -12.17 0.62
C LEU A 16 8.30 -11.97 0.56
N ARG A 17 7.72 -11.98 -0.64
CA ARG A 17 6.28 -11.90 -0.85
C ARG A 17 5.55 -13.03 -0.14
N GLU A 18 6.00 -14.28 -0.27
CA GLU A 18 5.41 -15.43 0.44
C GLU A 18 5.42 -15.24 1.96
N ARG A 19 6.53 -14.75 2.51
CA ARG A 19 6.64 -14.42 3.95
C ARG A 19 5.64 -13.33 4.35
N MET A 20 5.48 -12.30 3.53
CA MET A 20 4.51 -11.24 3.78
C MET A 20 3.07 -11.76 3.71
N GLU A 21 2.73 -12.56 2.70
CA GLU A 21 1.41 -13.18 2.57
C GLU A 21 1.11 -14.10 3.77
N SER A 22 2.11 -14.85 4.25
CA SER A 22 2.01 -15.63 5.48
C SER A 22 1.73 -14.75 6.70
N SER A 23 2.46 -13.63 6.85
CA SER A 23 2.20 -12.64 7.90
C SER A 23 0.79 -12.04 7.81
N ILE A 24 0.29 -11.75 6.61
CA ILE A 24 -1.09 -11.28 6.39
C ILE A 24 -2.10 -12.32 6.87
N ARG A 25 -1.97 -13.57 6.43
CA ARG A 25 -2.88 -14.66 6.83
C ARG A 25 -2.85 -14.92 8.35
N ARG A 26 -1.66 -14.90 8.96
CA ARG A 26 -1.47 -15.05 10.41
C ARG A 26 -2.14 -13.90 11.18
N LEU A 27 -1.97 -12.66 10.71
CA LEU A 27 -2.59 -11.51 11.36
C LEU A 27 -4.11 -11.52 11.19
N GLU A 28 -4.61 -11.78 9.98
CA GLU A 28 -6.04 -11.82 9.64
C GLU A 28 -6.80 -12.88 10.48
N SER A 29 -6.18 -14.04 10.72
CA SER A 29 -6.75 -15.10 11.55
C SER A 29 -6.58 -14.89 13.07
N SER A 30 -5.83 -13.87 13.49
CA SER A 30 -5.54 -13.62 14.90
C SER A 30 -6.73 -13.06 15.69
N ARG A 31 -6.80 -13.36 16.98
CA ARG A 31 -7.77 -12.75 17.91
C ARG A 31 -7.58 -11.23 18.01
N PHE A 32 -6.33 -10.77 17.89
CA PHE A 32 -6.00 -9.35 17.88
C PHE A 32 -6.72 -8.62 16.76
N TYR A 33 -6.59 -9.11 15.51
CA TYR A 33 -7.18 -8.46 14.35
C TYR A 33 -8.71 -8.46 14.42
N ARG A 34 -9.33 -9.58 14.82
CA ARG A 34 -10.80 -9.63 15.05
C ARG A 34 -11.27 -8.58 16.06
N ARG A 35 -10.56 -8.43 17.18
CA ARG A 35 -10.88 -7.42 18.21
C ARG A 35 -10.65 -6.00 17.70
N PHE A 36 -9.57 -5.78 16.94
CA PHE A 36 -9.27 -4.52 16.30
C PHE A 36 -10.39 -4.11 15.33
N LEU A 37 -10.84 -5.01 14.46
CA LEU A 37 -11.95 -4.74 13.53
C LEU A 37 -13.26 -4.44 14.23
N SER A 38 -13.59 -5.17 15.30
CA SER A 38 -14.77 -4.89 16.11
C SER A 38 -14.76 -3.45 16.64
N ARG A 39 -13.60 -2.95 17.08
CA ARG A 39 -13.45 -1.55 17.52
C ARG A 39 -13.52 -0.58 16.35
N LEU A 40 -12.83 -0.88 15.25
CA LEU A 40 -12.81 -0.05 14.03
C LEU A 40 -14.22 0.17 13.48
N ARG A 41 -15.07 -0.86 13.52
CA ARG A 41 -16.49 -0.81 13.12
C ARG A 41 -17.40 -0.12 14.15
N GLY A 42 -16.87 0.25 15.32
CA GLY A 42 -17.60 0.97 16.35
C GLY A 42 -18.04 2.36 15.86
N ARG A 43 -19.25 2.77 16.27
CA ARG A 43 -19.90 4.02 15.80
C ARG A 43 -19.02 5.26 15.98
N GLN A 44 -18.27 5.34 17.09
CA GLN A 44 -17.39 6.48 17.37
C GLN A 44 -16.27 6.60 16.35
N ILE A 45 -15.60 5.48 16.03
CA ILE A 45 -14.50 5.46 15.07
C ILE A 45 -15.03 5.69 13.64
N GLN A 46 -16.15 5.07 13.29
CA GLN A 46 -16.78 5.29 11.98
C GLN A 46 -17.19 6.76 11.76
N ARG A 47 -17.74 7.42 12.80
CA ARG A 47 -18.04 8.86 12.75
C ARG A 47 -16.77 9.69 12.59
N ALA A 48 -15.71 9.35 13.32
CA ALA A 48 -14.43 10.04 13.16
C ALA A 48 -13.91 9.88 11.72
N LEU A 49 -13.83 8.66 11.18
CA LEU A 49 -13.41 8.40 9.81
C LEU A 49 -14.26 9.15 8.77
N ALA A 50 -15.58 9.19 8.96
CA ALA A 50 -16.49 9.95 8.09
C ALA A 50 -16.21 11.46 8.15
N SER A 51 -15.83 12.00 9.33
CA SER A 51 -15.48 13.42 9.47
C SER A 51 -14.15 13.79 8.82
N VAL A 52 -13.22 12.83 8.69
CA VAL A 52 -11.92 13.05 8.02
C VAL A 52 -12.01 12.76 6.51
N SER A 53 -13.02 12.01 6.08
CA SER A 53 -13.30 11.82 4.65
C SER A 53 -13.81 13.14 4.07
N PRO A 54 -13.11 13.76 3.09
CA PRO A 54 -13.53 15.06 2.60
C PRO A 54 -14.88 14.97 1.89
N SER A 55 -15.72 15.98 2.07
CA SER A 55 -17.11 16.06 1.58
C SER A 55 -17.29 15.98 0.05
N SER A 56 -16.21 15.81 -0.73
CA SER A 56 -16.18 15.97 -2.19
C SER A 56 -15.78 14.70 -2.96
N GLY A 57 -16.02 13.51 -2.41
CA GLY A 57 -15.76 12.25 -3.12
C GLY A 57 -14.28 11.86 -3.23
N SER A 58 -13.41 12.50 -2.47
CA SER A 58 -12.01 12.11 -2.37
C SER A 58 -11.82 10.98 -1.37
N SER A 59 -11.11 9.94 -1.80
CA SER A 59 -10.70 8.79 -1.00
C SER A 59 -9.63 9.13 0.04
N ILE A 60 -9.65 8.44 1.18
CA ILE A 60 -8.59 8.38 2.19
C ILE A 60 -7.30 7.85 1.54
N ARG A 61 -6.22 8.64 1.66
CA ARG A 61 -4.86 8.22 1.28
C ARG A 61 -4.15 7.67 2.52
N MET A 62 -3.71 6.42 2.46
CA MET A 62 -2.93 5.81 3.53
C MET A 62 -1.45 5.85 3.17
N VAL A 63 -0.60 6.32 4.09
CA VAL A 63 0.86 6.32 3.90
C VAL A 63 1.53 5.72 5.14
N VAL A 64 2.40 4.74 4.93
CA VAL A 64 3.19 4.07 5.96
C VAL A 64 4.62 4.55 5.85
N TYR A 65 5.10 5.16 6.93
CA TYR A 65 6.47 5.67 7.06
C TYR A 65 7.26 4.83 8.06
N GLY A 66 8.56 4.66 7.82
CA GLY A 66 9.47 4.11 8.82
C GLY A 66 9.15 2.67 9.22
N VAL A 67 8.73 1.84 8.26
CA VAL A 67 8.37 0.44 8.50
C VAL A 67 9.57 -0.43 8.91
N GLY A 68 10.80 -0.02 8.58
CA GLY A 68 12.03 -0.77 8.79
C GLY A 68 12.26 -1.85 7.72
N SER A 69 13.31 -2.66 7.90
CA SER A 69 13.59 -3.77 6.97
C SER A 69 12.54 -4.88 7.10
N ILE A 70 11.71 -5.00 6.07
CA ILE A 70 10.66 -6.00 5.90
C ILE A 70 11.26 -7.40 5.73
N GLU A 71 12.42 -7.52 5.07
CA GLU A 71 13.08 -8.82 4.88
C GLU A 71 13.67 -9.33 6.20
N SER A 72 14.28 -8.46 6.98
CA SER A 72 15.03 -8.82 8.18
C SER A 72 14.14 -9.13 9.37
N TYR A 73 13.08 -8.34 9.60
CA TYR A 73 12.34 -8.37 10.87
C TYR A 73 10.85 -8.69 10.70
N GLU A 74 10.27 -9.40 11.68
CA GLU A 74 8.85 -9.72 11.70
C GLU A 74 7.93 -8.52 11.99
N PRO A 75 8.23 -7.61 12.95
CA PRO A 75 7.35 -6.49 13.23
C PRO A 75 7.06 -5.59 12.01
N PRO A 76 8.04 -5.21 11.17
CA PRO A 76 7.79 -4.51 9.90
C PRO A 76 6.80 -5.23 8.98
N ARG A 77 6.91 -6.56 8.87
CA ARG A 77 5.98 -7.38 8.07
C ARG A 77 4.56 -7.34 8.63
N LEU A 78 4.41 -7.43 9.95
CA LEU A 78 3.10 -7.39 10.60
C LEU A 78 2.46 -6.00 10.54
N GLN A 79 3.25 -4.93 10.66
CA GLN A 79 2.78 -3.55 10.50
C GLN A 79 2.25 -3.31 9.08
N LEU A 80 3.00 -3.74 8.06
CA LEU A 80 2.55 -3.62 6.67
C LEU A 80 1.35 -4.53 6.37
N ALA A 81 1.32 -5.74 6.94
CA ALA A 81 0.15 -6.61 6.85
C ALA A 81 -1.10 -5.96 7.45
N LEU A 82 -0.98 -5.30 8.61
CA LEU A 82 -2.09 -4.58 9.23
C LEU A 82 -2.58 -3.44 8.33
N ALA A 83 -1.67 -2.68 7.72
CA ALA A 83 -2.01 -1.58 6.81
C ALA A 83 -2.76 -2.08 5.56
N LEU A 84 -2.31 -3.19 4.96
CA LEU A 84 -2.98 -3.84 3.83
C LEU A 84 -4.39 -4.32 4.20
N LEU A 85 -4.52 -4.96 5.36
CA LEU A 85 -5.80 -5.42 5.89
C LEU A 85 -6.74 -4.26 6.21
N LEU A 86 -6.23 -3.16 6.75
CA LEU A 86 -7.01 -1.95 7.02
C LEU A 86 -7.49 -1.30 5.72
N ARG A 87 -6.64 -1.23 4.69
CA ARG A 87 -7.04 -0.76 3.36
C ARG A 87 -8.21 -1.60 2.81
N ARG A 88 -8.14 -2.93 2.95
CA ARG A 88 -9.23 -3.84 2.51
C ARG A 88 -10.55 -3.53 3.23
N GLU A 89 -10.50 -3.25 4.53
CA GLU A 89 -11.68 -2.92 5.34
C GLU A 89 -12.27 -1.54 5.03
N LEU A 90 -11.43 -0.56 4.70
CA LEU A 90 -11.88 0.76 4.24
C LEU A 90 -12.44 0.70 2.80
N GLY A 91 -12.08 -0.33 2.04
CA GLY A 91 -12.63 -0.60 0.72
C GLY A 91 -12.47 0.60 -0.24
N PRO A 92 -13.54 1.00 -0.97
CA PRO A 92 -13.49 2.13 -1.90
C PRO A 92 -13.15 3.48 -1.24
N ALA A 93 -13.32 3.61 0.09
CA ALA A 93 -12.96 4.82 0.79
C ALA A 93 -11.43 5.00 0.87
N ALA A 94 -10.61 3.95 0.69
CA ALA A 94 -9.15 4.05 0.68
C ALA A 94 -8.58 3.82 -0.73
N ALA A 95 -8.11 4.87 -1.41
CA ALA A 95 -7.65 4.75 -2.80
C ALA A 95 -6.27 4.08 -2.93
N SER A 96 -5.34 4.46 -2.07
CA SER A 96 -3.96 3.97 -2.13
C SER A 96 -3.43 3.67 -0.74
N LEU A 97 -2.59 2.63 -0.68
CA LEU A 97 -1.67 2.40 0.42
C LEU A 97 -0.26 2.66 -0.11
N GLU A 98 0.38 3.68 0.42
CA GLU A 98 1.71 4.07 0.05
C GLU A 98 2.72 3.71 1.13
N VAL A 99 3.93 3.35 0.73
CA VAL A 99 5.00 2.97 1.64
C VAL A 99 6.25 3.76 1.30
N PHE A 100 6.84 4.39 2.32
CA PHE A 100 8.12 5.07 2.22
C PHE A 100 8.98 4.75 3.44
N ASP A 101 10.19 4.28 3.19
CA ASP A 101 11.21 4.20 4.23
C ASP A 101 12.61 4.21 3.56
N PRO A 102 13.54 5.09 4.00
CA PRO A 102 14.90 5.15 3.48
C PRO A 102 15.69 3.84 3.58
N VAL A 103 15.32 2.93 4.48
CA VAL A 103 16.04 1.67 4.68
C VAL A 103 15.58 0.54 3.77
N LEU A 104 14.49 0.71 3.01
CA LEU A 104 13.97 -0.33 2.13
C LEU A 104 14.88 -0.54 0.92
N SER A 105 15.28 -1.79 0.73
CA SER A 105 15.98 -2.26 -0.46
C SER A 105 15.05 -2.29 -1.70
N ALA A 106 15.64 -2.38 -2.90
CA ALA A 106 14.89 -2.54 -4.14
C ALA A 106 14.01 -3.81 -4.14
N THR A 107 14.50 -4.89 -3.54
CA THR A 107 13.78 -6.16 -3.36
C THR A 107 12.54 -5.99 -2.46
N GLU A 108 12.70 -5.30 -1.33
CA GLU A 108 11.57 -5.02 -0.42
C GLU A 108 10.54 -4.10 -1.06
N CYS A 109 10.98 -3.07 -1.79
CA CYS A 109 10.12 -2.21 -2.58
C CYS A 109 9.33 -3.01 -3.63
N ALA A 110 9.99 -3.91 -4.36
CA ALA A 110 9.34 -4.74 -5.38
C ALA A 110 8.32 -5.71 -4.76
N ALA A 111 8.64 -6.33 -3.61
CA ALA A 111 7.71 -7.19 -2.89
C ALA A 111 6.48 -6.43 -2.38
N ALA A 112 6.67 -5.23 -1.82
CA ALA A 112 5.57 -4.37 -1.39
C ALA A 112 4.68 -3.95 -2.56
N ALA A 113 5.28 -3.59 -3.71
CA ALA A 113 4.53 -3.26 -4.93
C ALA A 113 3.71 -4.43 -5.45
N ALA A 114 4.26 -5.65 -5.40
CA ALA A 114 3.54 -6.88 -5.80
C ALA A 114 2.32 -7.18 -4.92
N LEU A 115 2.26 -6.63 -3.69
CA LEU A 115 1.13 -6.74 -2.77
C LEU A 115 0.12 -5.59 -2.90
N GLY A 116 0.30 -4.70 -3.88
CA GLY A 116 -0.62 -3.60 -4.16
C GLY A 116 -0.31 -2.29 -3.43
N CYS A 117 0.88 -2.18 -2.82
CA CYS A 117 1.38 -0.91 -2.28
C CYS A 117 1.95 -0.04 -3.39
N ALA A 118 1.77 1.28 -3.28
CA ALA A 118 2.52 2.25 -4.06
C ALA A 118 3.79 2.64 -3.29
N VAL A 119 4.95 2.23 -3.78
CA VAL A 119 6.23 2.61 -3.16
C VAL A 119 6.60 4.01 -3.60
N ILE A 120 6.74 4.92 -2.65
CA ILE A 120 7.18 6.29 -2.92
C ILE A 120 8.71 6.29 -2.91
N ALA A 121 9.32 6.87 -3.93
CA ALA A 121 10.79 6.97 -4.03
C ALA A 121 11.35 8.29 -3.48
N VAL A 122 10.49 9.27 -3.16
CA VAL A 122 10.86 10.62 -2.73
C VAL A 122 9.94 11.04 -1.59
N ASP A 123 10.52 11.50 -0.49
CA ASP A 123 9.78 12.05 0.64
C ASP A 123 9.02 13.32 0.21
N GLU A 124 7.71 13.36 0.40
CA GLU A 124 6.89 14.55 0.13
C GLU A 124 7.11 15.68 1.17
N ARG A 125 7.87 15.42 2.26
CA ARG A 125 8.08 16.37 3.36
C ARG A 125 9.42 17.11 3.37
N GLY A 126 10.26 17.00 2.32
CA GLY A 126 11.52 17.75 2.27
C GLY A 126 11.98 18.03 0.85
N GLY A 127 12.29 19.29 0.54
CA GLY A 127 12.85 19.78 -0.73
C GLY A 127 14.26 19.29 -1.05
N GLY A 128 14.57 18.01 -0.82
CA GLY A 128 15.81 17.36 -1.20
C GLY A 128 15.59 16.48 -2.43
N ARG A 129 16.01 16.97 -3.59
CA ARG A 129 16.01 16.23 -4.86
C ARG A 129 16.96 15.02 -4.77
N TRP A 130 16.49 13.89 -4.26
CA TRP A 130 17.14 12.61 -4.53
C TRP A 130 16.85 12.25 -5.99
N ARG A 131 17.88 12.37 -6.83
CA ARG A 131 17.81 11.97 -8.25
C ARG A 131 17.59 10.47 -8.31
N SER A 132 16.33 10.07 -8.43
CA SER A 132 15.93 8.69 -8.62
C SER A 132 16.64 8.10 -9.85
N ARG A 133 17.44 7.05 -9.63
CA ARG A 133 17.53 6.00 -10.63
C ARG A 133 16.20 5.26 -10.56
N ARG A 134 15.32 5.68 -11.46
CA ARG A 134 13.99 5.14 -11.71
C ARG A 134 14.01 3.60 -11.66
N CYS A 135 13.33 3.03 -10.66
CA CYS A 135 12.96 1.62 -10.68
C CYS A 135 12.10 1.36 -11.92
N SER A 136 12.55 0.46 -12.80
CA SER A 136 11.90 0.18 -14.09
C SER A 136 10.52 -0.46 -13.96
N THR A 137 10.26 -1.16 -12.84
CA THR A 137 8.99 -1.86 -12.57
C THR A 137 7.85 -0.92 -12.16
N CYS A 138 8.12 0.24 -11.55
CA CYS A 138 7.07 1.21 -11.23
C CYS A 138 6.45 1.86 -12.48
N ARG A 139 7.12 1.78 -13.64
CA ARG A 139 6.66 2.39 -14.90
C ARG A 139 5.50 1.62 -15.54
N THR A 140 5.43 0.30 -15.34
CA THR A 140 4.40 -0.56 -15.93
C THR A 140 3.08 -0.54 -15.17
N ALA A 141 3.11 -0.36 -13.85
CA ALA A 141 1.90 -0.27 -13.02
C ALA A 141 1.07 0.99 -13.32
N ARG A 142 1.71 2.12 -13.64
CA ARG A 142 1.00 3.39 -13.93
C ARG A 142 0.40 3.48 -15.33
N ARG A 143 0.83 2.64 -16.28
CA ARG A 143 0.33 2.66 -17.67
C ARG A 143 -0.93 1.84 -17.92
N ARG A 144 -1.34 0.96 -17.00
CA ARG A 144 -2.53 0.12 -17.18
C ARG A 144 -3.85 0.74 -16.70
N SER A 145 -3.81 1.90 -16.05
CA SER A 145 -5.02 2.55 -15.48
C SER A 145 -5.63 3.64 -16.36
N THR A 146 -5.13 3.84 -17.58
CA THR A 146 -5.68 4.79 -18.55
C THR A 146 -5.83 4.12 -19.91
N THR A 147 -6.88 3.31 -20.06
CA THR A 147 -7.53 3.11 -21.37
C THR A 147 -8.93 2.52 -21.19
N ALA A 148 -9.90 3.21 -21.81
CA ALA A 148 -11.23 2.78 -22.23
C ALA A 148 -12.34 2.59 -21.16
N PHE A 149 -13.00 3.70 -20.81
CA PHE A 149 -14.45 3.69 -20.57
C PHE A 149 -15.11 4.66 -21.55
N SER A 150 -15.34 4.20 -22.79
CA SER A 150 -16.20 4.88 -23.76
C SER A 150 -17.61 4.32 -23.61
N ARG A 151 -18.52 5.15 -23.13
CA ARG A 151 -19.97 4.89 -22.98
C ARG A 151 -20.67 4.90 -24.34
N PRO A 152 -21.70 4.07 -24.59
CA PRO A 152 -22.72 4.40 -25.58
C PRO A 152 -23.78 5.32 -24.95
N ILE A 153 -24.15 6.37 -25.68
CA ILE A 153 -25.19 7.35 -25.36
C ILE A 153 -26.44 7.00 -26.17
N GLY A 154 -27.61 6.95 -25.51
CA GLY A 154 -28.86 7.40 -26.11
C GLY A 154 -29.92 6.36 -26.43
N ALA A 155 -30.71 5.95 -25.43
CA ALA A 155 -32.07 5.50 -25.65
C ALA A 155 -33.01 6.69 -25.38
N ARG A 156 -33.63 7.25 -26.43
CA ARG A 156 -34.66 8.28 -26.32
C ARG A 156 -36.00 7.66 -26.75
N ARG A 157 -36.95 7.66 -25.82
CA ARG A 157 -38.35 7.33 -26.02
C ARG A 157 -38.96 8.21 -27.12
N ARG A 158 -39.71 7.61 -28.05
CA ARG A 158 -41.12 7.91 -28.32
C ARG A 158 -41.72 6.73 -29.09
#